data_AF-A0A9P0A3H6-F1
#
_entry.id   AF-A0A9P0A3H6-F1
#
_cell.length_a   1.000
_cell.length_b   1.000
_cell.length_c   1.000
_cell.angle_alpha   90.00
_cell.angle_beta   90.00
_cell.angle_gamma   90.00
#
_symmetry.space_group_name_H-M   'P 1'
#
loop_
_entity.id
_entity.type
_entity.pdbx_description
1 polymer ?
#
loop_
_entity_poly.entity_id
_entity_poly.type
_entity_poly.pdbx_seq_one_letter_code
_entity_poly.pdbx_strand_id
1 'polypeptide(L)'
;MAQIKLYQIRLSRLKCFAVMLGVITIVVLLQLSALCKLVWFRGTLFCWLRGADPPLRRDAGLRPPRPAKFRPGAFLRNRTADDHPHCRFRYDLSSSATPELNVSLSPELGDRYRVVYNVIESGAAWGDGDRVTLCSHVTPEFAAHVAELVTRWEGPLSIAAFVPDRDAADLVCAFRTMCRCLEDMSRVSLHLVFPKDAPPKFAPCGRRDGCLLRRQGLTFRARNKMTYPVNVARNAARFGAFTRFILVSDVELYPSGGLESGFVRWITKLGSWELGRVVFVVPVFEVDERSPVPGTKSRLLALHQEERAVYFHKWICAHCQKFPGIEKWLKRPDAGYGVVQALLISKREYPFHRWEPIFIGTHADPLYSESLTWEGRQDKMTQMHLMCLMSYRFVILDGAFLTHSPGIKRKFESGIERRLKLQYEHQNYLQYNRIVKEASKEYGVNEKCRIH
;
A
#
# COMPACT_ATOMS: atom_id res chain seq x y z
N MET A 1 14.70 -39.87 58.69
CA MET A 1 14.47 -38.53 59.28
C MET A 1 15.62 -37.52 59.08
N ALA A 2 16.90 -37.92 58.99
CA ALA A 2 18.03 -36.97 58.87
C ALA A 2 18.09 -36.18 57.53
N GLN A 3 17.71 -36.79 56.41
CA GLN A 3 17.73 -36.17 55.07
C GLN A 3 16.74 -35.01 54.93
N ILE A 4 15.57 -35.09 55.56
CA ILE A 4 14.53 -34.03 55.51
C ILE A 4 14.97 -32.78 56.29
N LYS A 5 15.65 -32.96 57.44
CA LYS A 5 16.19 -31.84 58.22
C LYS A 5 17.28 -31.09 57.45
N LEU A 6 18.15 -31.80 56.72
CA LEU A 6 19.19 -31.17 55.88
C LEU A 6 18.61 -30.36 54.70
N TYR A 7 17.54 -30.85 54.09
CA TYR A 7 16.87 -30.14 53.00
C TYR A 7 16.18 -28.85 53.48
N GLN A 8 15.51 -28.89 54.64
CA GLN A 8 14.90 -27.69 55.22
C GLN A 8 15.93 -26.63 55.64
N ILE A 9 17.10 -27.05 56.16
CA ILE A 9 18.19 -26.11 56.47
C ILE A 9 18.74 -25.45 55.19
N ARG A 10 18.89 -26.21 54.10
CA ARG A 10 19.31 -25.64 52.79
C ARG A 10 18.27 -24.67 52.23
N LEU A 11 16.98 -24.99 52.32
CA LEU A 11 15.91 -24.10 51.87
C LEU A 11 15.84 -22.81 52.69
N SER A 12 16.04 -22.90 54.01
CA SER A 12 16.10 -21.75 54.90
C SER A 12 17.28 -20.83 54.56
N ARG A 13 18.47 -21.41 54.29
CA ARG A 13 19.65 -20.64 53.89
C ARG A 13 19.46 -19.95 52.53
N LEU A 14 18.80 -20.61 51.57
CA LEU A 14 18.48 -20.01 50.27
C LEU A 14 17.51 -18.83 50.41
N LYS A 15 16.48 -18.96 51.25
CA LYS A 15 15.53 -17.88 51.54
C LYS A 15 16.21 -16.69 52.22
N CYS A 16 17.09 -16.92 53.20
CA CYS A 16 17.88 -15.86 53.82
C CYS A 16 18.80 -15.16 52.80
N PHE A 17 19.42 -15.92 51.89
CA PHE A 17 20.28 -15.35 50.86
C PHE A 17 19.50 -14.49 49.86
N ALA A 18 18.29 -14.92 49.45
CA ALA A 18 17.41 -14.14 48.57
C ALA A 18 16.93 -12.85 49.24
N VAL A 19 16.59 -12.89 50.54
CA VAL A 19 16.22 -11.68 51.31
C VAL A 19 17.39 -10.72 51.42
N MET A 20 18.60 -11.21 51.71
CA MET A 20 19.81 -10.38 51.77
C MET A 20 20.11 -9.72 50.41
N LEU A 21 19.98 -10.46 49.31
CA LEU A 21 20.17 -9.92 47.96
C LEU A 21 19.13 -8.84 47.63
N GLY A 22 17.88 -9.03 48.04
CA GLY A 22 16.81 -8.04 47.90
C GLY A 22 17.10 -6.75 48.68
N VAL A 23 17.54 -6.86 49.93
CA VAL A 23 17.91 -5.71 50.76
C VAL A 23 19.10 -4.94 50.17
N ILE A 24 20.15 -5.64 49.72
CA ILE A 24 21.31 -5.01 49.06
C ILE A 24 20.87 -4.26 47.80
N THR A 25 20.00 -4.86 46.98
CA THR A 25 19.49 -4.22 45.75
C THR A 25 18.71 -2.95 46.05
N ILE A 26 17.88 -2.95 47.09
CA ILE A 26 17.11 -1.78 47.53
C ILE A 26 18.05 -0.68 48.05
N VAL A 27 19.07 -1.03 48.84
CA VAL A 27 20.06 -0.05 49.34
C VAL A 27 20.84 0.59 48.19
N VAL A 28 21.26 -0.20 47.19
CA VAL A 28 21.95 0.32 45.99
C VAL A 28 21.05 1.25 45.18
N LEU A 29 19.77 0.90 44.98
CA LEU A 29 18.82 1.77 44.28
C LEU A 29 18.55 3.07 45.03
N LEU A 30 18.46 3.03 46.36
CA LEU A 30 18.32 4.22 47.19
C LEU A 30 19.57 5.11 47.11
N GLN A 31 20.77 4.55 47.16
CA GLN A 31 22.02 5.28 46.99
C GLN A 31 22.16 5.90 45.59
N LEU A 32 21.79 5.18 44.53
CA LEU A 32 21.77 5.72 43.17
C LEU A 32 20.76 6.86 43.02
N SER A 33 19.59 6.77 43.65
CA SER A 33 18.59 7.84 43.66
C SER A 33 19.10 9.09 44.41
N ALA A 34 19.85 8.90 45.51
CA ALA A 34 20.44 9.98 46.27
C ALA A 34 21.57 10.67 45.49
N LEU A 35 22.41 9.90 44.79
CA LEU A 35 23.43 10.40 43.86
C LEU A 35 22.81 11.19 42.70
N CYS A 36 21.72 10.70 42.12
CA CYS A 36 21.01 11.40 41.04
C CYS A 36 20.43 12.73 41.54
N LYS A 37 19.86 12.77 42.75
CA LYS A 37 19.39 14.01 43.40
C LYS A 37 20.54 14.97 43.73
N LEU A 38 21.70 14.47 44.17
CA LEU A 38 22.89 15.27 44.45
C LEU A 38 23.52 15.86 43.17
N VAL A 39 23.55 15.11 42.07
CA VAL A 39 24.00 15.59 40.75
C VAL A 39 23.02 16.63 40.19
N TRP A 40 21.73 16.43 40.37
CA TRP A 40 20.70 17.39 39.97
C TRP A 40 20.80 18.68 40.79
N PHE A 41 20.92 18.59 42.12
CA PHE A 41 21.11 19.75 43.00
C PHE A 41 22.43 20.49 42.73
N ARG A 42 23.54 19.77 42.48
CA ARG A 42 24.81 20.39 42.08
C ARG A 42 24.71 21.05 40.70
N GLY A 43 24.00 20.46 39.75
CA GLY A 43 23.76 21.04 38.43
C GLY A 43 22.95 22.35 38.49
N THR A 44 21.94 22.41 39.35
CA THR A 44 21.15 23.63 39.58
C THR A 44 21.92 24.69 40.38
N LEU A 45 22.75 24.30 41.36
CA LEU A 45 23.54 25.24 42.16
C LEU A 45 24.73 25.83 41.36
N PHE A 46 25.35 25.03 40.48
CA PHE A 46 26.43 25.51 39.60
C PHE A 46 25.93 26.52 38.55
N CYS A 47 24.63 26.45 38.21
CA CYS A 47 23.99 27.39 37.31
C CYS A 47 23.58 28.71 38.00
N TRP A 48 23.55 28.74 39.33
CA TRP A 48 23.22 29.93 40.14
C TRP A 48 24.46 30.71 40.62
N LEU A 49 25.61 30.04 40.78
CA LEU A 49 26.84 30.65 41.33
C LEU A 49 27.79 31.26 40.28
N ARG A 50 27.56 31.03 38.99
CA ARG A 50 28.18 31.83 37.92
C ARG A 50 27.14 32.85 37.46
N GLY A 51 27.38 34.12 37.76
CA GLY A 51 26.66 35.26 37.17
C GLY A 51 26.90 35.32 35.66
N ALA A 52 26.33 34.38 34.93
CA ALA A 52 26.07 34.52 33.51
C ALA A 52 24.69 35.15 33.42
N ASP A 53 24.63 36.36 32.86
CA ASP A 53 23.39 37.02 32.51
C ASP A 53 22.41 36.00 31.89
N PRO A 54 21.11 36.02 32.27
CA PRO A 54 20.14 35.22 31.55
C PRO A 54 20.30 35.57 30.07
N PRO A 55 20.41 34.60 29.16
CA PRO A 55 20.46 34.93 27.75
C PRO A 55 19.24 35.80 27.50
N LEU A 56 19.48 37.02 26.99
CA LEU A 56 18.49 37.88 26.37
C LEU A 56 17.39 36.99 25.83
N ARG A 57 16.14 37.21 26.25
CA ARG A 57 14.95 36.54 25.68
C ARG A 57 15.14 36.52 24.17
N ARG A 58 15.74 35.44 23.66
CA ARG A 58 15.68 35.09 22.26
C ARG A 58 14.20 34.93 22.08
N ASP A 59 13.68 35.68 21.12
CA ASP A 59 12.31 35.63 20.64
C ASP A 59 11.70 34.30 20.98
N ALA A 60 10.49 34.31 21.56
CA ALA A 60 9.66 33.12 21.68
C ALA A 60 9.63 32.47 20.30
N GLY A 61 10.58 31.55 20.09
CA GLY A 61 10.97 31.12 18.76
C GLY A 61 9.78 30.34 18.30
N LEU A 62 9.01 30.94 17.39
CA LEU A 62 7.92 30.28 16.71
C LEU A 62 8.47 28.91 16.32
N ARG A 63 8.02 27.86 17.02
CA ARG A 63 8.37 26.50 16.65
C ARG A 63 8.12 26.43 15.15
N PRO A 64 9.09 26.01 14.34
CA PRO A 64 8.92 26.01 12.90
C PRO A 64 7.59 25.35 12.58
N PRO A 65 6.75 25.97 11.73
CA PRO A 65 5.40 25.49 11.50
C PRO A 65 5.48 24.01 11.12
N ARG A 66 4.66 23.19 11.78
CA ARG A 66 4.65 21.75 11.51
C ARG A 66 4.46 21.54 10.01
N PRO A 67 5.24 20.66 9.36
CA PRO A 67 5.08 20.43 7.92
C PRO A 67 3.62 20.09 7.60
N ALA A 68 3.15 20.64 6.48
CA ALA A 68 1.80 20.39 6.02
C ALA A 68 1.61 18.89 5.79
N LYS A 69 0.39 18.40 6.04
CA LYS A 69 0.04 17.02 5.70
C LYS A 69 0.15 16.84 4.19
N PHE A 70 0.69 15.72 3.76
CA PHE A 70 0.71 15.29 2.38
C PHE A 70 -0.71 15.23 1.84
N ARG A 71 -0.91 15.79 0.65
CA ARG A 71 -2.18 15.80 -0.07
C ARG A 71 -1.90 15.37 -1.52
N PRO A 72 -2.43 14.22 -1.97
CA PRO A 72 -2.25 13.75 -3.34
C PRO A 72 -2.63 14.82 -4.35
N GLY A 73 -1.80 15.03 -5.37
CA GLY A 73 -2.05 15.98 -6.45
C GLY A 73 -1.93 17.45 -6.03
N ALA A 74 -1.49 17.77 -4.80
CA ALA A 74 -1.32 19.15 -4.36
C ALA A 74 -0.31 19.94 -5.21
N PHE A 75 0.68 19.25 -5.79
CA PHE A 75 1.66 19.82 -6.69
C PHE A 75 1.04 20.38 -7.99
N LEU A 76 -0.17 19.95 -8.36
CA LEU A 76 -0.88 20.45 -9.54
C LEU A 76 -1.31 21.92 -9.39
N ARG A 77 -1.37 22.47 -8.17
CA ARG A 77 -1.73 23.89 -7.95
C ARG A 77 -0.78 24.84 -8.67
N ASN A 78 0.48 24.45 -8.83
CA ASN A 78 1.52 25.29 -9.41
C ASN A 78 1.74 24.97 -10.90
N ARG A 79 0.86 24.18 -11.52
CA ARG A 79 0.93 23.84 -12.95
C ARG A 79 -0.12 24.58 -13.76
N THR A 80 0.29 24.99 -14.96
CA THR A 80 -0.59 25.53 -16.00
C THR A 80 -1.09 24.39 -16.87
N ALA A 81 -2.32 24.53 -17.38
CA ALA A 81 -2.88 23.55 -18.31
C ALA A 81 -2.35 23.83 -19.72
N ASP A 82 -1.94 22.78 -20.41
CA ASP A 82 -1.56 22.80 -21.81
C ASP A 82 -2.80 22.97 -22.70
N ASP A 83 -2.60 23.49 -23.90
CA ASP A 83 -3.67 23.68 -24.89
C ASP A 83 -4.25 22.35 -25.36
N HIS A 84 -3.38 21.36 -25.59
CA HIS A 84 -3.74 20.04 -26.08
C HIS A 84 -3.62 18.99 -24.97
N PRO A 85 -4.61 18.07 -24.84
CA PRO A 85 -4.49 16.98 -23.89
C PRO A 85 -3.49 15.92 -24.38
N HIS A 86 -2.70 15.38 -23.45
CA HIS A 86 -1.74 14.29 -23.67
C HIS A 86 -2.38 12.90 -23.76
N CYS A 87 -3.67 12.79 -23.48
CA CYS A 87 -4.42 11.54 -23.48
C CYS A 87 -5.19 11.33 -24.79
N ARG A 88 -5.25 10.07 -25.23
CA ARG A 88 -6.09 9.65 -26.37
C ARG A 88 -7.42 9.09 -25.89
N PHE A 89 -8.49 9.89 -25.95
CA PHE A 89 -9.84 9.42 -25.65
C PHE A 89 -10.43 8.67 -26.84
N ARG A 90 -10.97 7.46 -26.62
CA ARG A 90 -11.61 6.66 -27.69
C ARG A 90 -13.09 6.99 -27.90
N TYR A 91 -13.73 7.61 -26.92
CA TYR A 91 -15.15 7.96 -26.95
C TYR A 91 -15.33 9.44 -26.68
N ASP A 92 -16.35 10.05 -27.30
CA ASP A 92 -16.78 11.40 -26.92
C ASP A 92 -17.61 11.34 -25.63
N LEU A 93 -16.92 11.55 -24.50
CA LEU A 93 -17.54 11.60 -23.16
C LEU A 93 -17.88 13.03 -22.73
N SER A 94 -17.96 13.98 -23.67
CA SER A 94 -18.13 15.42 -23.36
C SER A 94 -19.60 15.83 -23.29
N SER A 95 -20.50 15.07 -23.89
CA SER A 95 -21.93 15.36 -23.90
C SER A 95 -22.69 14.54 -22.86
N SER A 96 -23.94 14.94 -22.60
CA SER A 96 -24.89 14.15 -21.81
C SER A 96 -25.52 13.01 -22.60
N ALA A 97 -25.28 12.92 -23.91
CA ALA A 97 -25.69 11.77 -24.69
C ALA A 97 -24.84 10.57 -24.28
N THR A 98 -25.46 9.41 -24.12
CA THR A 98 -24.72 8.20 -23.78
C THR A 98 -24.10 7.68 -25.08
N PRO A 99 -22.77 7.69 -25.24
CA PRO A 99 -22.15 7.16 -26.44
C PRO A 99 -22.37 5.64 -26.52
N GLU A 100 -22.30 5.09 -27.73
CA GLU A 100 -22.24 3.64 -27.89
C GLU A 100 -20.90 3.13 -27.35
N LEU A 101 -20.95 2.48 -26.19
CA LEU A 101 -19.77 1.94 -25.51
C LEU A 101 -19.58 0.47 -25.88
N ASN A 102 -18.34 0.07 -26.17
CA ASN A 102 -18.02 -1.36 -26.28
C ASN A 102 -17.94 -1.97 -24.87
N VAL A 103 -19.04 -2.58 -24.44
CA VAL A 103 -19.21 -3.14 -23.10
C VAL A 103 -18.85 -4.63 -23.09
N SER A 104 -17.88 -4.99 -22.25
CA SER A 104 -17.46 -6.36 -21.97
C SER A 104 -17.96 -6.85 -20.61
N LEU A 105 -17.97 -8.17 -20.41
CA LEU A 105 -18.18 -8.80 -19.11
C LEU A 105 -16.94 -8.61 -18.21
N SER A 106 -17.11 -8.73 -16.88
CA SER A 106 -15.95 -8.76 -15.99
C SER A 106 -15.09 -10.02 -16.21
N PRO A 107 -13.76 -9.95 -15.98
CA PRO A 107 -12.85 -11.03 -16.37
C PRO A 107 -13.09 -12.42 -15.75
N GLU A 108 -13.63 -12.50 -14.53
CA GLU A 108 -13.85 -13.79 -13.86
C GLU A 108 -15.32 -14.22 -13.88
N LEU A 109 -16.23 -13.46 -13.26
CA LEU A 109 -17.61 -13.89 -13.06
C LEU A 109 -18.56 -13.46 -14.17
N GLY A 110 -18.31 -12.30 -14.80
CA GLY A 110 -19.12 -11.75 -15.88
C GLY A 110 -20.59 -11.43 -15.53
N ASP A 111 -21.01 -11.58 -14.29
CA ASP A 111 -22.42 -11.60 -13.91
C ASP A 111 -22.99 -10.20 -13.57
N ARG A 112 -22.40 -9.54 -12.57
CA ARG A 112 -22.90 -8.32 -11.93
C ARG A 112 -22.31 -7.05 -12.51
N TYR A 113 -21.08 -7.13 -13.01
CA TYR A 113 -20.31 -5.98 -13.46
C TYR A 113 -20.04 -6.02 -14.96
N ARG A 114 -19.81 -4.83 -15.50
CA ARG A 114 -19.47 -4.58 -16.89
C ARG A 114 -18.22 -3.72 -16.95
N VAL A 115 -17.45 -3.89 -18.01
CA VAL A 115 -16.18 -3.20 -18.21
C VAL A 115 -16.17 -2.57 -19.60
N VAL A 116 -15.77 -1.30 -19.69
CA VAL A 116 -15.43 -0.63 -20.95
C VAL A 116 -13.94 -0.38 -20.96
N TYR A 117 -13.23 -1.06 -21.84
CA TYR A 117 -11.77 -0.99 -21.92
C TYR A 117 -11.32 0.19 -22.78
N ASN A 118 -10.16 0.76 -22.42
CA ASN A 118 -9.45 1.79 -23.20
C ASN A 118 -10.33 3.01 -23.51
N VAL A 119 -11.07 3.50 -22.51
CA VAL A 119 -11.76 4.80 -22.62
C VAL A 119 -10.75 5.92 -22.86
N ILE A 120 -9.63 5.85 -22.15
CA ILE A 120 -8.37 6.49 -22.55
C ILE A 120 -7.43 5.35 -22.96
N GLU A 121 -6.79 5.51 -24.10
CA GLU A 121 -5.82 4.57 -24.64
C GLU A 121 -4.40 5.13 -24.44
N SER A 122 -3.52 4.31 -23.87
CA SER A 122 -2.11 4.66 -23.74
C SER A 122 -1.45 4.81 -25.11
N GLY A 123 -0.66 5.88 -25.26
CA GLY A 123 0.21 6.09 -26.41
C GLY A 123 1.52 5.32 -26.33
N ALA A 124 1.81 4.63 -25.22
CA ALA A 124 2.97 3.76 -25.11
C ALA A 124 2.85 2.64 -26.17
N ALA A 125 3.72 2.68 -27.18
CA ALA A 125 3.64 1.81 -28.34
C ALA A 125 3.59 0.33 -27.95
N TRP A 126 2.79 -0.42 -28.70
CA TRP A 126 2.58 -1.88 -28.64
C TRP A 126 3.84 -2.74 -28.94
N GLY A 127 5.05 -2.20 -28.78
CA GLY A 127 6.24 -2.78 -29.44
C GLY A 127 7.56 -2.74 -28.69
N ASP A 128 7.66 -2.24 -27.46
CA ASP A 128 8.96 -2.05 -26.82
C ASP A 128 9.15 -2.95 -25.59
N GLY A 129 9.63 -4.18 -25.80
CA GLY A 129 10.32 -5.02 -24.79
C GLY A 129 9.56 -5.43 -23.51
N ASP A 130 10.30 -6.09 -22.60
CA ASP A 130 9.88 -6.61 -21.28
C ASP A 130 9.49 -5.50 -20.27
N ARG A 131 8.62 -4.55 -20.64
CA ARG A 131 8.12 -3.47 -19.75
C ARG A 131 7.22 -4.02 -18.64
N VAL A 132 7.00 -3.22 -17.61
CA VAL A 132 6.04 -3.52 -16.53
C VAL A 132 4.87 -2.55 -16.58
N THR A 133 3.65 -3.07 -16.69
CA THR A 133 2.44 -2.24 -16.50
C THR A 133 2.07 -2.20 -15.03
N LEU A 134 1.95 -1.00 -14.46
CA LEU A 134 1.32 -0.82 -13.16
C LEU A 134 -0.20 -0.82 -13.34
N CYS A 135 -0.84 -1.87 -12.83
CA CYS A 135 -2.28 -2.01 -12.83
C CYS A 135 -2.84 -1.49 -11.51
N SER A 136 -3.72 -0.49 -11.57
CA SER A 136 -4.36 0.04 -10.38
C SER A 136 -5.86 0.19 -10.58
N HIS A 137 -6.53 0.43 -9.47
CA HIS A 137 -7.96 0.64 -9.42
C HIS A 137 -8.27 1.92 -8.65
N VAL A 138 -9.33 2.60 -9.05
CA VAL A 138 -9.64 3.92 -8.50
C VAL A 138 -11.14 4.14 -8.44
N THR A 139 -11.55 4.99 -7.50
CA THR A 139 -12.88 5.58 -7.46
C THR A 139 -12.72 7.09 -7.59
N PRO A 140 -13.78 7.83 -7.98
CA PRO A 140 -13.67 9.25 -8.24
C PRO A 140 -12.92 10.01 -7.12
N GLU A 141 -13.21 9.72 -5.85
CA GLU A 141 -12.64 10.42 -4.71
C GLU A 141 -11.12 10.20 -4.51
N PHE A 142 -10.55 9.17 -5.14
CA PHE A 142 -9.11 8.87 -5.14
C PHE A 142 -8.41 9.29 -6.45
N ALA A 143 -9.09 9.98 -7.37
CA ALA A 143 -8.51 10.34 -8.67
C ALA A 143 -7.20 11.14 -8.57
N ALA A 144 -7.02 11.96 -7.52
CA ALA A 144 -5.79 12.72 -7.29
C ALA A 144 -4.54 11.85 -7.03
N HIS A 145 -4.73 10.60 -6.59
CA HIS A 145 -3.62 9.65 -6.43
C HIS A 145 -3.06 9.18 -7.79
N VAL A 146 -3.87 9.20 -8.85
CA VAL A 146 -3.39 8.89 -10.21
C VAL A 146 -2.31 9.87 -10.63
N ALA A 147 -2.46 11.16 -10.32
CA ALA A 147 -1.44 12.18 -10.56
C ALA A 147 -0.10 11.87 -9.85
N GLU A 148 -0.16 11.31 -8.63
CA GLU A 148 1.04 10.88 -7.90
C GLU A 148 1.66 9.61 -8.51
N LEU A 149 0.85 8.69 -9.02
CA LEU A 149 1.36 7.47 -9.67
C LEU A 149 2.05 7.78 -11.01
N VAL A 150 1.43 8.57 -11.88
CA VAL A 150 1.98 8.85 -13.23
C VAL A 150 3.31 9.57 -13.17
N THR A 151 3.52 10.42 -12.15
CA THR A 151 4.78 11.15 -11.94
C THR A 151 5.89 10.30 -11.32
N ARG A 152 5.58 9.09 -10.84
CA ARG A 152 6.53 8.20 -10.14
C ARG A 152 6.80 6.90 -10.87
N TRP A 153 5.86 6.45 -11.67
CA TRP A 153 5.99 5.24 -12.47
C TRP A 153 6.53 5.59 -13.85
N GLU A 154 7.55 4.87 -14.32
CA GLU A 154 8.22 5.07 -15.63
C GLU A 154 7.61 4.18 -16.74
N GLY A 155 6.86 3.14 -16.35
CA GLY A 155 6.19 2.21 -17.26
C GLY A 155 4.80 2.65 -17.74
N PRO A 156 4.10 1.80 -18.50
CA PRO A 156 2.67 1.96 -18.78
C PRO A 156 1.83 1.83 -17.50
N LEU A 157 0.67 2.49 -17.48
CA LEU A 157 -0.33 2.35 -16.41
C LEU A 157 -1.65 1.85 -16.99
N SER A 158 -2.26 0.87 -16.32
CA SER A 158 -3.61 0.41 -16.61
C SER A 158 -4.49 0.69 -15.38
N ILE A 159 -5.47 1.58 -15.53
CA ILE A 159 -6.30 2.05 -14.42
C ILE A 159 -7.74 1.64 -14.66
N ALA A 160 -8.29 0.81 -13.78
CA ALA A 160 -9.71 0.47 -13.78
C ALA A 160 -10.47 1.31 -12.76
N ALA A 161 -11.41 2.13 -13.21
CA ALA A 161 -12.18 2.99 -12.34
C ALA A 161 -13.59 2.48 -12.10
N PHE A 162 -14.01 2.34 -10.85
CA PHE A 162 -15.39 1.99 -10.53
C PHE A 162 -16.28 3.22 -10.49
N VAL A 163 -17.19 3.33 -11.46
CA VAL A 163 -17.96 4.53 -11.75
C VAL A 163 -19.44 4.23 -12.05
N PRO A 164 -20.24 3.87 -11.03
CA PRO A 164 -21.68 3.71 -11.20
C PRO A 164 -22.36 5.06 -11.48
N ASP A 165 -23.28 5.11 -12.45
CA ASP A 165 -24.10 6.29 -12.73
C ASP A 165 -23.23 7.57 -12.94
N ARG A 166 -23.56 8.69 -12.29
CA ARG A 166 -22.87 9.99 -12.42
C ARG A 166 -21.43 10.02 -11.90
N ASP A 167 -20.95 8.99 -11.21
CA ASP A 167 -19.55 8.90 -10.78
C ASP A 167 -18.59 8.91 -11.99
N ALA A 168 -19.07 8.46 -13.16
CA ALA A 168 -18.31 8.50 -14.40
C ALA A 168 -17.99 9.93 -14.86
N ALA A 169 -18.96 10.85 -14.79
CA ALA A 169 -18.73 12.25 -15.14
C ALA A 169 -17.66 12.89 -14.24
N ASP A 170 -17.75 12.65 -12.92
CA ASP A 170 -16.81 13.22 -11.94
C ASP A 170 -15.37 12.73 -12.17
N LEU A 171 -15.21 11.43 -12.46
CA LEU A 171 -13.92 10.84 -12.77
C LEU A 171 -13.37 11.34 -14.11
N VAL A 172 -14.17 11.29 -15.19
CA VAL A 172 -13.73 11.71 -16.54
C VAL A 172 -13.28 13.16 -16.52
N CYS A 173 -13.94 14.03 -15.76
CA CYS A 173 -13.48 15.41 -15.61
C CYS A 173 -12.15 15.52 -14.88
N ALA A 174 -11.91 14.73 -13.83
CA ALA A 174 -10.60 14.71 -13.16
C ALA A 174 -9.50 14.23 -14.13
N PHE A 175 -9.76 13.18 -14.92
CA PHE A 175 -8.82 12.68 -15.91
C PHE A 175 -8.56 13.70 -17.02
N ARG A 176 -9.59 14.35 -17.58
CA ARG A 176 -9.41 15.42 -18.58
C ARG A 176 -8.52 16.55 -18.07
N THR A 177 -8.68 16.96 -16.80
CA THR A 177 -7.79 17.93 -16.17
C THR A 177 -6.35 17.39 -16.09
N MET A 178 -6.15 16.17 -15.58
CA MET A 178 -4.81 15.57 -15.52
C MET A 178 -4.17 15.45 -16.90
N CYS A 179 -4.92 15.05 -17.92
CA CYS A 179 -4.47 14.91 -19.30
C CYS A 179 -3.97 16.21 -19.92
N ARG A 180 -4.43 17.39 -19.46
CA ARG A 180 -3.91 18.69 -19.91
C ARG A 180 -2.76 19.20 -19.06
N CYS A 181 -2.44 18.56 -17.94
CA CYS A 181 -1.53 19.10 -16.93
C CYS A 181 -0.28 18.24 -16.71
N LEU A 182 -0.34 16.99 -17.16
CA LEU A 182 0.67 15.97 -16.96
C LEU A 182 0.90 15.23 -18.28
N GLU A 183 2.06 15.48 -18.89
CA GLU A 183 2.51 14.77 -20.09
C GLU A 183 2.54 13.25 -19.90
N ASP A 184 2.92 12.80 -18.69
CA ASP A 184 2.95 11.40 -18.29
C ASP A 184 1.61 10.67 -18.40
N MET A 185 0.49 11.41 -18.48
CA MET A 185 -0.83 10.81 -18.71
C MET A 185 -0.95 10.14 -20.09
N SER A 186 -0.07 10.46 -21.03
CA SER A 186 0.06 9.74 -22.31
C SER A 186 0.32 8.24 -22.15
N ARG A 187 0.82 7.79 -20.99
CA ARG A 187 1.12 6.38 -20.68
C ARG A 187 -0.04 5.63 -20.01
N VAL A 188 -1.17 6.30 -19.76
CA VAL A 188 -2.30 5.77 -19.00
C VAL A 188 -3.37 5.19 -19.93
N SER A 189 -3.73 3.93 -19.71
CA SER A 189 -4.99 3.35 -20.17
C SER A 189 -6.04 3.45 -19.06
N LEU A 190 -7.22 3.97 -19.37
CA LEU A 190 -8.36 4.05 -18.45
C LEU A 190 -9.46 3.09 -18.87
N HIS A 191 -9.92 2.26 -17.94
CA HIS A 191 -11.04 1.34 -18.09
C HIS A 191 -12.14 1.73 -17.11
N LEU A 192 -13.40 1.65 -17.53
CA LEU A 192 -14.54 1.93 -16.64
C LEU A 192 -15.20 0.63 -16.22
N VAL A 193 -15.39 0.46 -14.92
CA VAL A 193 -16.10 -0.67 -14.30
C VAL A 193 -17.38 -0.13 -13.66
N PHE A 194 -18.51 -0.77 -13.92
CA PHE A 194 -19.79 -0.38 -13.36
C PHE A 194 -20.73 -1.57 -13.22
N PRO A 195 -21.70 -1.55 -12.29
CA PRO A 195 -22.68 -2.63 -12.18
C PRO A 195 -23.68 -2.52 -13.34
N LYS A 196 -24.19 -3.67 -13.79
CA LYS A 196 -25.16 -3.74 -14.90
C LYS A 196 -26.40 -2.84 -14.66
N ASP A 197 -26.81 -2.67 -13.41
CA ASP A 197 -28.03 -1.95 -13.02
C ASP A 197 -27.78 -0.44 -12.77
N ALA A 198 -26.53 0.04 -12.86
CA ALA A 198 -26.20 1.47 -12.77
C ALA A 198 -25.13 1.85 -13.80
N PRO A 199 -25.49 1.86 -15.11
CA PRO A 199 -24.56 2.23 -16.18
C PRO A 199 -24.04 3.68 -16.04
N PRO A 200 -22.84 3.98 -16.57
CA PRO A 200 -22.19 5.26 -16.39
C PRO A 200 -22.95 6.38 -17.10
N LYS A 201 -23.08 7.53 -16.45
CA LYS A 201 -23.67 8.75 -17.01
C LYS A 201 -22.61 9.83 -17.13
N PHE A 202 -22.45 10.37 -18.33
CA PHE A 202 -21.48 11.42 -18.63
C PHE A 202 -22.13 12.81 -18.61
N ALA A 203 -21.29 13.83 -18.43
CA ALA A 203 -21.69 15.23 -18.47
C ALA A 203 -20.50 16.11 -18.87
N PRO A 204 -20.75 17.31 -19.43
CA PRO A 204 -19.69 18.26 -19.74
C PRO A 204 -18.87 18.64 -18.51
N CYS A 205 -17.55 18.65 -18.68
CA CYS A 205 -16.62 19.19 -17.68
C CYS A 205 -16.57 20.69 -17.87
N GLY A 206 -17.19 21.47 -16.97
CA GLY A 206 -17.10 22.94 -17.04
C GLY A 206 -15.64 23.39 -17.24
N ARG A 207 -15.40 24.29 -18.21
CA ARG A 207 -14.06 24.74 -18.59
C ARG A 207 -13.35 25.37 -17.39
N ARG A 208 -12.08 24.99 -17.17
CA ARG A 208 -11.20 25.59 -16.17
C ARG A 208 -9.82 25.79 -16.78
N ASP A 209 -9.23 26.92 -16.49
CA ASP A 209 -7.91 27.30 -17.03
C ASP A 209 -6.74 26.78 -16.15
N GLY A 210 -7.00 25.89 -15.18
CA GLY A 210 -5.99 25.42 -14.22
C GLY A 210 -6.03 23.92 -13.93
N CYS A 211 -4.94 23.44 -13.32
CA CYS A 211 -4.67 22.02 -13.08
C CYS A 211 -5.21 21.45 -11.76
N LEU A 212 -5.85 22.29 -10.94
CA LEU A 212 -6.38 21.84 -9.66
C LEU A 212 -7.62 20.96 -9.86
N LEU A 213 -7.53 19.71 -9.40
CA LEU A 213 -8.63 18.78 -9.45
C LEU A 213 -9.79 19.26 -8.58
N ARG A 214 -11.02 19.18 -9.13
CA ARG A 214 -12.22 19.57 -8.41
C ARG A 214 -12.39 18.69 -7.18
N ARG A 215 -12.60 19.32 -6.02
CA ARG A 215 -13.00 18.58 -4.81
C ARG A 215 -14.34 17.92 -5.08
N GLN A 216 -14.36 16.60 -5.01
CA GLN A 216 -15.57 15.85 -5.26
C GLN A 216 -16.52 15.92 -4.06
N GLY A 217 -17.82 15.94 -4.37
CA GLY A 217 -18.86 15.81 -3.37
C GLY A 217 -19.08 14.33 -3.01
N LEU A 218 -20.23 14.04 -2.39
CA LEU A 218 -20.63 12.66 -2.11
C LEU A 218 -20.96 11.95 -3.43
N THR A 219 -20.24 10.87 -3.73
CA THR A 219 -20.38 10.04 -4.93
C THR A 219 -21.71 9.27 -4.95
N PHE A 220 -22.17 8.85 -6.13
CA PHE A 220 -23.31 7.97 -6.30
C PHE A 220 -23.12 6.67 -5.51
N ARG A 221 -21.92 6.07 -5.59
CA ARG A 221 -21.56 4.88 -4.79
C ARG A 221 -21.82 5.11 -3.30
N ALA A 222 -21.32 6.22 -2.76
CA ALA A 222 -21.45 6.54 -1.34
C ALA A 222 -22.90 6.85 -0.93
N ARG A 223 -23.66 7.59 -1.75
CA ARG A 223 -25.09 7.88 -1.51
C ARG A 223 -25.94 6.63 -1.44
N ASN A 224 -25.66 5.67 -2.33
CA ASN A 224 -26.41 4.43 -2.45
C ASN A 224 -25.81 3.28 -1.61
N LYS A 225 -24.80 3.55 -0.78
CA LYS A 225 -24.14 2.57 0.12
C LYS A 225 -23.67 1.32 -0.63
N MET A 226 -23.20 1.48 -1.87
CA MET A 226 -22.76 0.37 -2.70
C MET A 226 -21.36 -0.10 -2.27
N THR A 227 -21.16 -1.42 -2.23
CA THR A 227 -19.84 -2.00 -1.99
C THR A 227 -18.90 -1.77 -3.16
N TYR A 228 -17.60 -1.62 -2.87
CA TYR A 228 -16.58 -1.45 -3.90
C TYR A 228 -16.06 -2.82 -4.40
N PRO A 229 -16.28 -3.18 -5.69
CA PRO A 229 -15.82 -4.45 -6.27
C PRO A 229 -14.33 -4.41 -6.63
N VAL A 230 -13.48 -4.30 -5.60
CA VAL A 230 -12.03 -4.09 -5.76
C VAL A 230 -11.37 -5.15 -6.65
N ASN A 231 -11.79 -6.41 -6.55
CA ASN A 231 -11.19 -7.50 -7.32
C ASN A 231 -11.61 -7.49 -8.80
N VAL A 232 -12.84 -7.07 -9.11
CA VAL A 232 -13.27 -6.81 -10.50
C VAL A 232 -12.39 -5.73 -11.11
N ALA A 233 -12.15 -4.64 -10.36
CA ALA A 233 -11.31 -3.55 -10.85
C ALA A 233 -9.84 -3.99 -11.02
N ARG A 234 -9.28 -4.76 -10.08
CA ARG A 234 -7.92 -5.33 -10.22
C ARG A 234 -7.80 -6.23 -11.45
N ASN A 235 -8.76 -7.14 -11.64
CA ASN A 235 -8.77 -8.03 -12.80
C ASN A 235 -8.97 -7.25 -14.10
N ALA A 236 -9.85 -6.25 -14.13
CA ALA A 236 -10.07 -5.41 -15.30
C ALA A 236 -8.81 -4.61 -15.67
N ALA A 237 -8.14 -3.97 -14.71
CA ALA A 237 -6.88 -3.29 -14.96
C ALA A 237 -5.81 -4.27 -15.47
N ARG A 238 -5.69 -5.44 -14.84
CA ARG A 238 -4.77 -6.49 -15.26
C ARG A 238 -5.07 -6.98 -16.69
N PHE A 239 -6.33 -7.20 -17.03
CA PHE A 239 -6.74 -7.65 -18.37
C PHE A 239 -6.49 -6.58 -19.44
N GLY A 240 -6.63 -5.29 -19.08
CA GLY A 240 -6.32 -4.17 -19.96
C GLY A 240 -4.82 -3.88 -20.15
N ALA A 241 -3.95 -4.51 -19.37
CA ALA A 241 -2.51 -4.38 -19.53
C ALA A 241 -2.02 -5.18 -20.75
N PHE A 242 -1.09 -4.61 -21.50
CA PHE A 242 -0.53 -5.22 -22.71
C PHE A 242 0.88 -5.81 -22.50
N THR A 243 1.52 -5.51 -21.36
CA THR A 243 2.89 -5.96 -21.09
C THR A 243 2.93 -7.34 -20.44
N ARG A 244 4.01 -8.09 -20.70
CA ARG A 244 4.24 -9.39 -20.07
C ARG A 244 4.25 -9.31 -18.53
N PHE A 245 4.95 -8.32 -17.99
CA PHE A 245 5.07 -8.11 -16.55
C PHE A 245 4.02 -7.14 -16.04
N ILE A 246 3.41 -7.47 -14.90
CA ILE A 246 2.30 -6.70 -14.34
C ILE A 246 2.51 -6.49 -12.85
N LEU A 247 2.39 -5.24 -12.40
CA LEU A 247 2.33 -4.87 -10.99
C LEU A 247 0.91 -4.45 -10.63
N VAL A 248 0.13 -5.34 -10.01
CA VAL A 248 -1.21 -4.98 -9.51
C VAL A 248 -1.08 -4.34 -8.12
N SER A 249 -1.48 -3.08 -7.99
CA SER A 249 -1.30 -2.29 -6.76
C SER A 249 -2.46 -1.31 -6.53
N ASP A 250 -2.77 -1.03 -5.27
CA ASP A 250 -3.77 -0.01 -4.91
C ASP A 250 -3.24 1.40 -5.26
N VAL A 251 -4.13 2.34 -5.62
CA VAL A 251 -3.74 3.67 -6.14
C VAL A 251 -2.96 4.52 -5.12
N GLU A 252 -3.11 4.23 -3.84
CA GLU A 252 -2.43 4.89 -2.72
C GLU A 252 -1.00 4.37 -2.45
N LEU A 253 -0.56 3.35 -3.19
CA LEU A 253 0.76 2.74 -3.04
C LEU A 253 1.72 3.27 -4.11
N TYR A 254 2.59 4.20 -3.71
CA TYR A 254 3.49 4.90 -4.61
C TYR A 254 4.83 4.16 -4.78
N PRO A 255 5.28 3.88 -6.01
CA PRO A 255 6.54 3.18 -6.26
C PRO A 255 7.76 4.05 -5.94
N SER A 256 8.85 3.40 -5.53
CA SER A 256 10.18 4.00 -5.48
C SER A 256 10.63 4.44 -6.88
N GLY A 257 11.46 5.49 -6.96
CA GLY A 257 11.98 5.99 -8.23
C GLY A 257 12.86 4.95 -8.94
N GLY A 258 12.72 4.85 -10.26
CA GLY A 258 13.51 3.91 -11.07
C GLY A 258 13.08 2.44 -10.94
N LEU A 259 11.95 2.13 -10.29
CA LEU A 259 11.53 0.75 -10.01
C LEU A 259 11.32 -0.05 -11.30
N GLU A 260 10.53 0.49 -12.24
CA GLU A 260 10.20 -0.22 -13.48
C GLU A 260 11.46 -0.48 -14.30
N SER A 261 12.19 0.59 -14.64
CA SER A 261 13.39 0.47 -15.46
C SER A 261 14.48 -0.39 -14.77
N GLY A 262 14.59 -0.30 -13.43
CA GLY A 262 15.47 -1.13 -12.62
C GLY A 262 15.10 -2.60 -12.65
N PHE A 263 13.81 -2.92 -12.55
CA PHE A 263 13.31 -4.28 -12.66
C PHE A 263 13.56 -4.85 -14.06
N VAL A 264 13.24 -4.12 -15.12
CA VAL A 264 13.48 -4.54 -16.51
C VAL A 264 14.97 -4.82 -16.74
N ARG A 265 15.86 -3.89 -16.37
CA ARG A 265 17.31 -4.09 -16.45
C ARG A 265 17.79 -5.33 -15.70
N TRP A 266 17.20 -5.62 -14.54
CA TRP A 266 17.57 -6.76 -13.71
C TRP A 266 17.05 -8.09 -14.28
N ILE A 267 15.80 -8.15 -14.71
CA ILE A 267 15.17 -9.37 -15.22
C ILE A 267 15.74 -9.78 -16.59
N THR A 268 16.03 -8.82 -17.48
CA THR A 268 16.66 -9.10 -18.78
C THR A 268 18.06 -9.71 -18.61
N LYS A 269 18.82 -9.30 -17.58
CA LYS A 269 20.13 -9.90 -17.27
C LYS A 269 20.05 -11.34 -16.80
N LEU A 270 18.91 -11.77 -16.23
CA LEU A 270 18.72 -13.17 -15.85
C LEU A 270 18.54 -14.06 -17.08
N GLY A 271 18.15 -13.51 -18.24
CA GLY A 271 17.94 -14.25 -19.49
C GLY A 271 16.56 -14.90 -19.59
N SER A 272 16.39 -15.80 -20.55
CA SER A 272 15.13 -16.52 -20.80
C SER A 272 14.87 -17.62 -19.77
N TRP A 273 14.68 -17.26 -18.51
CA TRP A 273 14.15 -18.20 -17.53
C TRP A 273 12.68 -18.45 -17.87
N GLU A 274 12.27 -19.72 -17.91
CA GLU A 274 10.87 -20.04 -17.70
C GLU A 274 10.52 -19.59 -16.29
N LEU A 275 9.95 -18.40 -16.19
CA LEU A 275 9.58 -17.80 -14.91
C LEU A 275 8.49 -18.60 -14.19
N GLY A 276 7.90 -19.62 -14.84
CA GLY A 276 7.01 -20.60 -14.23
C GLY A 276 6.09 -19.98 -13.20
N ARG A 277 6.07 -20.57 -12.00
CA ARG A 277 5.31 -20.07 -10.85
C ARG A 277 6.21 -19.21 -9.94
N VAL A 278 6.71 -18.10 -10.48
CA VAL A 278 7.56 -17.13 -9.77
C VAL A 278 6.98 -15.74 -9.87
N VAL A 279 6.95 -15.05 -8.74
CA VAL A 279 6.58 -13.63 -8.68
C VAL A 279 7.61 -12.83 -7.91
N PHE A 280 7.71 -11.54 -8.22
CA PHE A 280 8.71 -10.64 -7.66
C PHE A 280 8.06 -9.65 -6.70
N VAL A 281 8.20 -9.92 -5.41
CA VAL A 281 7.55 -9.15 -4.36
C VAL A 281 8.20 -7.78 -4.20
N VAL A 282 7.38 -6.75 -4.20
CA VAL A 282 7.76 -5.37 -3.90
C VAL A 282 7.34 -5.05 -2.46
N PRO A 283 8.29 -4.91 -1.51
CA PRO A 283 7.99 -4.55 -0.13
C PRO A 283 7.16 -3.26 0.00
N VAL A 284 6.24 -3.22 0.96
CA VAL A 284 5.35 -2.06 1.19
C VAL A 284 5.62 -1.44 2.56
N PHE A 285 5.68 -0.11 2.59
CA PHE A 285 5.89 0.69 3.80
C PHE A 285 4.80 1.76 3.96
N GLU A 286 4.56 2.20 5.18
CA GLU A 286 3.76 3.38 5.51
C GLU A 286 4.70 4.47 6.01
N VAL A 287 4.43 5.70 5.58
CA VAL A 287 5.21 6.87 5.97
C VAL A 287 4.28 7.87 6.65
N ASP A 288 4.80 8.55 7.67
CA ASP A 288 4.08 9.60 8.40
C ASP A 288 3.52 10.67 7.44
N GLU A 289 2.28 11.12 7.70
CA GLU A 289 1.52 11.98 6.79
C GLU A 289 2.18 13.34 6.55
N ARG A 290 3.15 13.77 7.37
CA ARG A 290 3.86 15.05 7.25
C ARG A 290 5.26 14.86 6.67
N SER A 291 5.59 13.65 6.26
CA SER A 291 6.87 13.29 5.69
C SER A 291 6.75 13.18 4.17
N PRO A 292 7.76 13.60 3.41
CA PRO A 292 7.75 13.41 1.98
C PRO A 292 7.76 11.92 1.65
N VAL A 293 7.03 11.54 0.61
CA VAL A 293 7.06 10.17 0.08
C VAL A 293 8.50 9.87 -0.39
N PRO A 294 9.20 8.87 0.16
CA PRO A 294 10.57 8.59 -0.19
C PRO A 294 10.67 8.02 -1.61
N GLY A 295 11.51 8.64 -2.44
CA GLY A 295 11.83 8.12 -3.78
C GLY A 295 12.94 7.07 -3.79
N THR A 296 13.75 6.97 -2.74
CA THR A 296 14.89 6.05 -2.65
C THR A 296 14.87 5.25 -1.36
N LYS A 297 15.52 4.08 -1.38
CA LYS A 297 15.60 3.22 -0.19
C LYS A 297 16.37 3.91 0.92
N SER A 298 17.44 4.64 0.60
CA SER A 298 18.20 5.45 1.55
C SER A 298 17.30 6.42 2.32
N ARG A 299 16.40 7.12 1.61
CA ARG A 299 15.47 8.07 2.23
C ARG A 299 14.42 7.37 3.09
N LEU A 300 13.91 6.22 2.64
CA LEU A 300 12.99 5.40 3.42
C LEU A 300 13.66 4.88 4.71
N LEU A 301 14.91 4.40 4.63
CA LEU A 301 15.66 3.93 5.79
C LEU A 301 15.92 5.06 6.80
N ALA A 302 16.26 6.27 6.34
CA ALA A 302 16.37 7.44 7.21
C ALA A 302 15.05 7.74 7.93
N LEU A 303 13.92 7.76 7.20
CA LEU A 303 12.60 7.93 7.82
C LEU A 303 12.27 6.79 8.80
N HIS A 304 12.70 5.56 8.52
CA HIS A 304 12.51 4.43 9.42
C HIS A 304 13.31 4.58 10.73
N GLN A 305 14.57 5.03 10.64
CA GLN A 305 15.41 5.34 11.80
C GLN A 305 14.84 6.48 12.65
N GLU A 306 14.20 7.45 12.01
CA GLU A 306 13.46 8.54 12.67
C GLU A 306 12.08 8.10 13.22
N GLU A 307 11.72 6.82 13.15
CA GLU A 307 10.40 6.27 13.52
C GLU A 307 9.20 6.85 12.74
N ARG A 308 9.48 7.46 11.58
CA ARG A 308 8.50 8.09 10.68
C ARG A 308 8.10 7.19 9.51
N ALA A 309 8.69 6.00 9.40
CA ALA A 309 8.28 4.98 8.45
C ALA A 309 8.22 3.59 9.11
N VAL A 310 7.23 2.80 8.75
CA VAL A 310 7.05 1.41 9.22
C VAL A 310 6.69 0.50 8.06
N TYR A 311 6.88 -0.81 8.19
CA TYR A 311 6.32 -1.73 7.21
C TYR A 311 4.79 -1.67 7.24
N PHE A 312 4.19 -1.95 6.09
CA PHE A 312 2.76 -1.77 5.87
C PHE A 312 1.90 -2.46 6.93
N HIS A 313 0.91 -1.74 7.47
CA HIS A 313 -0.03 -2.25 8.47
C HIS A 313 0.59 -2.80 9.76
N LYS A 314 1.82 -2.40 10.12
CA LYS A 314 2.51 -2.81 11.37
C LYS A 314 1.59 -2.69 12.60
N TRP A 315 0.78 -1.64 12.66
CA TRP A 315 -0.09 -1.34 13.81
C TRP A 315 -1.54 -1.83 13.65
N ILE A 316 -1.90 -2.38 12.48
CA ILE A 316 -3.23 -2.95 12.19
C ILE A 316 -3.17 -4.48 12.31
N CYS A 317 -2.26 -5.11 11.58
CA CYS A 317 -2.00 -6.53 11.61
C CYS A 317 -0.50 -6.80 11.37
N ALA A 318 0.25 -6.93 12.46
CA ALA A 318 1.70 -7.09 12.41
C ALA A 318 2.16 -8.31 11.60
N HIS A 319 1.38 -9.40 11.54
CA HIS A 319 1.74 -10.62 10.80
C HIS A 319 1.22 -10.68 9.37
N CYS A 320 0.17 -9.92 9.01
CA CYS A 320 -0.45 -10.01 7.67
C CYS A 320 0.44 -9.42 6.56
N GLN A 321 1.31 -8.46 6.91
CA GLN A 321 2.07 -7.67 5.94
C GLN A 321 3.58 -7.67 6.21
N LYS A 322 4.03 -8.32 7.29
CA LYS A 322 5.46 -8.53 7.57
C LYS A 322 6.03 -9.53 6.58
N PHE A 323 6.81 -9.05 5.63
CA PHE A 323 7.43 -9.90 4.63
C PHE A 323 8.65 -10.67 5.20
N PRO A 324 8.91 -11.90 4.72
CA PRO A 324 10.10 -12.67 5.09
C PRO A 324 11.41 -11.88 4.89
N GLY A 325 12.29 -11.89 5.88
CA GLY A 325 13.60 -11.23 5.78
C GLY A 325 13.60 -9.70 5.84
N ILE A 326 12.53 -9.07 6.34
CA ILE A 326 12.45 -7.62 6.58
C ILE A 326 13.66 -7.05 7.33
N GLU A 327 14.17 -7.73 8.35
CA GLU A 327 15.36 -7.26 9.10
C GLU A 327 16.61 -7.21 8.22
N LYS A 328 16.77 -8.19 7.32
CA LYS A 328 17.86 -8.20 6.34
C LYS A 328 17.68 -7.06 5.33
N TRP A 329 16.45 -6.82 4.88
CA TRP A 329 16.12 -5.73 3.96
C TRP A 329 16.46 -4.35 4.55
N LEU A 330 16.06 -4.12 5.81
CA LEU A 330 16.29 -2.87 6.54
C LEU A 330 17.77 -2.62 6.87
N LYS A 331 18.55 -3.69 7.11
CA LYS A 331 20.00 -3.60 7.38
C LYS A 331 20.85 -3.45 6.12
N ARG A 332 20.36 -3.92 4.97
CA ARG A 332 21.09 -3.84 3.70
C ARG A 332 21.09 -2.39 3.21
N PRO A 333 22.26 -1.78 2.95
CA PRO A 333 22.34 -0.44 2.36
C PRO A 333 21.60 -0.35 1.02
N ASP A 334 21.23 0.88 0.64
CA ASP A 334 20.72 1.17 -0.68
C ASP A 334 21.82 0.99 -1.72
N ALA A 335 21.54 0.23 -2.79
CA ALA A 335 22.50 -0.04 -3.85
C ALA A 335 22.57 1.09 -4.89
N GLY A 336 21.70 2.11 -4.78
CA GLY A 336 21.64 3.26 -5.66
C GLY A 336 20.27 3.44 -6.29
N TYR A 337 20.03 4.63 -6.85
CA TYR A 337 18.77 4.98 -7.50
C TYR A 337 18.43 3.99 -8.64
N GLY A 338 17.22 3.42 -8.62
CA GLY A 338 16.76 2.48 -9.65
C GLY A 338 17.53 1.17 -9.74
N VAL A 339 18.33 0.82 -8.71
CA VAL A 339 19.01 -0.49 -8.64
C VAL A 339 18.08 -1.49 -7.95
N VAL A 340 17.56 -2.44 -8.73
CA VAL A 340 16.70 -3.53 -8.23
C VAL A 340 17.48 -4.85 -8.25
N GLN A 341 17.34 -5.64 -7.19
CA GLN A 341 18.01 -6.93 -7.05
C GLN A 341 17.20 -7.89 -6.18
N ALA A 342 17.46 -9.19 -6.26
CA ALA A 342 16.88 -10.16 -5.34
C ALA A 342 17.50 -10.06 -3.93
N LEU A 343 16.65 -10.11 -2.90
CA LEU A 343 17.08 -10.25 -1.51
C LEU A 343 17.13 -11.73 -1.07
N LEU A 344 16.03 -12.43 -1.31
CA LEU A 344 15.80 -13.83 -0.95
C LEU A 344 14.59 -14.38 -1.70
N ILE A 345 14.47 -15.71 -1.71
CA ILE A 345 13.32 -16.43 -2.23
C ILE A 345 12.54 -16.98 -1.03
N SER A 346 11.22 -16.83 -1.05
CA SER A 346 10.33 -17.38 -0.03
C SER A 346 9.15 -18.10 -0.67
N LYS A 347 8.31 -18.70 0.19
CA LYS A 347 7.04 -19.31 -0.18
C LYS A 347 5.98 -18.81 0.78
N ARG A 348 4.73 -18.77 0.31
CA ARG A 348 3.58 -18.42 1.15
C ARG A 348 3.08 -19.62 1.98
N GLU A 349 4.00 -20.27 2.68
CA GLU A 349 3.75 -21.40 3.58
C GLU A 349 3.81 -20.91 5.04
N TYR A 350 3.28 -21.67 6.00
CA TYR A 350 3.43 -21.35 7.43
C TYR A 350 4.92 -21.11 7.79
N PRO A 351 5.27 -20.01 8.50
CA PRO A 351 4.38 -19.08 9.21
C PRO A 351 3.81 -17.93 8.38
N PHE A 352 4.15 -17.79 7.09
CA PHE A 352 3.75 -16.70 6.19
C PHE A 352 2.43 -16.94 5.42
N HIS A 353 1.66 -17.96 5.76
CA HIS A 353 0.34 -18.25 5.17
C HIS A 353 -0.66 -17.06 5.18
N ARG A 354 -0.50 -16.09 6.08
CA ARG A 354 -1.31 -14.86 6.15
C ARG A 354 -0.69 -13.64 5.45
N TRP A 355 0.49 -13.80 4.88
CA TRP A 355 1.18 -12.72 4.18
C TRP A 355 0.50 -12.40 2.86
N GLU A 356 0.18 -11.13 2.60
CA GLU A 356 -0.44 -10.66 1.35
C GLU A 356 0.48 -9.68 0.62
N PRO A 357 1.55 -10.17 -0.04
CA PRO A 357 2.48 -9.30 -0.76
C PRO A 357 1.85 -8.61 -1.97
N ILE A 358 2.41 -7.47 -2.33
CA ILE A 358 2.26 -6.87 -3.66
C ILE A 358 3.46 -7.32 -4.51
N PHE A 359 3.23 -7.70 -5.75
CA PHE A 359 4.27 -8.30 -6.59
C PHE A 359 4.13 -7.93 -8.05
N ILE A 360 5.26 -8.01 -8.76
CA ILE A 360 5.33 -8.06 -10.21
C ILE A 360 5.19 -9.53 -10.62
N GLY A 361 4.17 -9.80 -11.42
CA GLY A 361 3.83 -11.12 -11.94
C GLY A 361 3.57 -11.07 -13.44
N THR A 362 2.71 -11.96 -13.94
CA THR A 362 2.33 -12.05 -15.36
C THR A 362 0.82 -12.26 -15.51
N HIS A 363 0.32 -12.32 -16.75
CA HIS A 363 -1.07 -12.72 -17.03
C HIS A 363 -1.40 -14.18 -16.67
N ALA A 364 -0.40 -15.03 -16.38
CA ALA A 364 -0.61 -16.42 -16.00
C ALA A 364 -0.97 -16.64 -14.51
N ASP A 365 -0.77 -15.62 -13.66
CA ASP A 365 -1.06 -15.74 -12.23
C ASP A 365 -2.57 -15.86 -11.95
N PRO A 366 -3.00 -16.50 -10.84
CA PRO A 366 -4.41 -16.59 -10.50
C PRO A 366 -5.08 -15.22 -10.42
N LEU A 367 -6.34 -15.12 -10.86
CA LEU A 367 -7.15 -13.90 -10.73
C LEU A 367 -7.51 -13.63 -9.27
N TYR A 368 -7.90 -12.39 -8.97
CA TYR A 368 -8.50 -12.05 -7.70
C TYR A 368 -9.99 -12.39 -7.74
N SER A 369 -10.49 -13.14 -6.76
CA SER A 369 -11.90 -13.55 -6.73
C SER A 369 -12.86 -12.34 -6.70
N GLU A 370 -13.61 -12.13 -7.78
CA GLU A 370 -14.58 -11.03 -8.00
C GLU A 370 -15.80 -11.10 -7.08
N SER A 371 -15.99 -12.22 -6.36
CA SER A 371 -17.02 -12.36 -5.33
C SER A 371 -16.72 -11.56 -4.05
N LEU A 372 -15.46 -11.16 -3.82
CA LEU A 372 -15.01 -10.44 -2.63
C LEU A 372 -15.05 -8.91 -2.83
N THR A 373 -15.53 -8.19 -1.82
CA THR A 373 -15.58 -6.72 -1.82
C THR A 373 -14.50 -6.10 -0.93
N TRP A 374 -14.20 -4.82 -1.15
CA TRP A 374 -13.22 -4.10 -0.34
C TRP A 374 -13.65 -3.95 1.13
N GLU A 375 -14.94 -3.66 1.35
CA GLU A 375 -15.50 -3.45 2.70
C GLU A 375 -15.35 -4.69 3.59
N GLY A 376 -15.40 -5.89 2.98
CA GLY A 376 -15.26 -7.14 3.71
C GLY A 376 -13.81 -7.53 4.07
N ARG A 377 -12.80 -6.79 3.59
CA ARG A 377 -11.37 -7.05 3.80
C ARG A 377 -10.92 -8.44 3.32
N GLN A 378 -9.63 -8.74 3.47
CA GLN A 378 -9.03 -10.04 3.08
C GLN A 378 -9.26 -10.41 1.61
N ASP A 379 -9.50 -9.40 0.77
CA ASP A 379 -9.86 -9.51 -0.64
C ASP A 379 -8.73 -10.08 -1.52
N LYS A 380 -7.50 -10.16 -1.02
CA LYS A 380 -6.35 -10.76 -1.71
C LYS A 380 -5.99 -12.15 -1.19
N MET A 381 -6.54 -12.56 -0.05
CA MET A 381 -6.13 -13.79 0.65
C MET A 381 -6.36 -15.06 -0.17
N THR A 382 -7.43 -15.11 -0.98
CA THR A 382 -7.81 -16.27 -1.81
C THR A 382 -6.84 -16.50 -2.97
N GLN A 383 -6.54 -15.48 -3.77
CA GLN A 383 -5.50 -15.52 -4.81
C GLN A 383 -4.19 -16.04 -4.23
N MET A 384 -3.85 -15.52 -3.08
CA MET A 384 -2.58 -15.75 -2.44
C MET A 384 -2.53 -17.19 -1.86
N HIS A 385 -3.69 -17.79 -1.53
CA HIS A 385 -3.80 -19.19 -1.10
C HIS A 385 -3.66 -20.13 -2.31
N LEU A 386 -4.35 -19.82 -3.41
CA LEU A 386 -4.18 -20.51 -4.70
C LEU A 386 -2.71 -20.57 -5.11
N MET A 387 -2.00 -19.44 -5.04
CA MET A 387 -0.57 -19.39 -5.37
C MET A 387 0.28 -20.32 -4.49
N CYS A 388 -0.06 -20.53 -3.21
CA CYS A 388 0.70 -21.48 -2.40
C CYS A 388 0.36 -22.94 -2.70
N LEU A 389 -0.91 -23.26 -2.98
CA LEU A 389 -1.30 -24.61 -3.48
C LEU A 389 -0.58 -24.93 -4.79
N MET A 390 -0.44 -23.93 -5.67
CA MET A 390 0.31 -24.03 -6.92
C MET A 390 1.84 -24.02 -6.70
N SER A 391 2.36 -23.97 -5.48
CA SER A 391 3.80 -23.96 -5.17
C SER A 391 4.59 -22.78 -5.76
N TYR A 392 4.00 -21.59 -5.77
CA TYR A 392 4.70 -20.37 -6.20
C TYR A 392 5.92 -20.04 -5.35
N ARG A 393 6.96 -19.50 -6.00
CA ARG A 393 8.14 -18.89 -5.36
C ARG A 393 8.02 -17.38 -5.40
N PHE A 394 8.29 -16.75 -4.26
CA PHE A 394 8.21 -15.31 -4.06
C PHE A 394 9.62 -14.75 -3.92
N VAL A 395 10.13 -14.10 -4.96
CA VAL A 395 11.44 -13.42 -4.94
C VAL A 395 11.24 -12.05 -4.34
N ILE A 396 11.74 -11.82 -3.14
CA ILE A 396 11.62 -10.51 -2.47
C ILE A 396 12.67 -9.58 -3.05
N LEU A 397 12.24 -8.45 -3.59
CA LEU A 397 13.11 -7.45 -4.19
C LEU A 397 13.73 -6.53 -3.12
N ASP A 398 14.97 -6.16 -3.38
CA ASP A 398 15.73 -5.13 -2.68
C ASP A 398 15.94 -3.92 -3.61
N GLY A 399 15.99 -2.72 -3.04
CA GLY A 399 16.03 -1.46 -3.79
C GLY A 399 14.65 -0.97 -4.26
N ALA A 400 13.76 -1.89 -4.64
CA ALA A 400 12.36 -1.60 -4.95
C ALA A 400 11.47 -1.61 -3.70
N PHE A 401 10.53 -0.67 -3.60
CA PHE A 401 9.46 -0.67 -2.59
C PHE A 401 8.25 0.18 -3.02
N LEU A 402 7.14 0.00 -2.33
CA LEU A 402 5.94 0.83 -2.40
C LEU A 402 5.75 1.60 -1.09
N THR A 403 5.27 2.83 -1.17
CA THR A 403 4.90 3.65 -0.01
C THR A 403 3.40 3.91 -0.02
N HIS A 404 2.72 3.46 1.01
CA HIS A 404 1.33 3.84 1.29
C HIS A 404 1.26 5.27 1.81
N SER A 405 0.39 6.08 1.20
CA SER A 405 0.15 7.47 1.58
C SER A 405 -1.33 7.85 1.43
N PRO A 406 -1.91 8.68 2.33
CA PRO A 406 -1.25 9.41 3.41
C PRO A 406 -1.23 8.68 4.76
N GLY A 407 -0.06 8.69 5.40
CA GLY A 407 0.07 8.39 6.82
C GLY A 407 0.18 6.91 7.18
N ILE A 408 0.54 6.70 8.45
CA ILE A 408 0.62 5.38 9.09
C ILE A 408 -0.76 5.03 9.66
N LYS A 409 -1.38 3.96 9.15
CA LYS A 409 -2.69 3.53 9.64
C LYS A 409 -2.58 3.02 11.08
N ARG A 410 -3.50 3.48 11.93
CA ARG A 410 -3.64 3.05 13.33
C ARG A 410 -5.06 2.54 13.55
N LYS A 411 -5.23 1.62 14.50
CA LYS A 411 -6.57 1.15 14.88
C LYS A 411 -7.31 2.30 15.57
N PHE A 412 -8.28 2.88 14.88
CA PHE A 412 -9.32 3.73 15.45
C PHE A 412 -10.63 3.29 14.83
N GLU A 413 -11.58 2.84 15.63
CA GLU A 413 -12.93 2.51 15.16
C GLU A 413 -13.97 3.03 16.17
N SER A 414 -14.97 3.75 15.66
CA SER A 414 -16.17 4.12 16.40
C SER A 414 -17.19 2.97 16.39
N GLY A 415 -18.13 2.93 17.34
CA GLY A 415 -19.02 1.78 17.56
C GLY A 415 -20.02 1.48 16.43
N ILE A 416 -20.51 2.50 15.71
CA ILE A 416 -21.51 2.33 14.64
C ILE A 416 -20.87 1.83 13.34
N GLU A 417 -19.74 2.42 12.95
CA GLU A 417 -18.96 1.98 11.77
C GLU A 417 -18.54 0.52 11.89
N ARG A 418 -18.23 0.07 13.11
CA ARG A 418 -17.86 -1.31 13.41
C ARG A 418 -18.96 -2.31 13.06
N ARG A 419 -20.25 -2.00 13.26
CA ARG A 419 -21.35 -2.95 13.03
C ARG A 419 -21.60 -3.25 11.56
N LEU A 420 -21.67 -2.21 10.71
CA LEU A 420 -21.84 -2.38 9.26
C LEU A 420 -20.66 -3.14 8.65
N LYS A 421 -19.45 -2.86 9.15
CA LYS A 421 -18.23 -3.53 8.72
C LYS A 421 -18.22 -5.02 9.02
N LEU A 422 -18.70 -5.43 10.19
CA LEU A 422 -18.82 -6.85 10.55
C LEU A 422 -19.73 -7.63 9.59
N GLN A 423 -20.76 -7.01 9.02
CA GLN A 423 -21.63 -7.67 8.04
C GLN A 423 -20.86 -7.96 6.75
N TYR A 424 -20.13 -6.99 6.22
CA TYR A 424 -19.32 -7.18 5.01
C TYR A 424 -18.16 -8.16 5.27
N GLU A 425 -17.51 -8.09 6.43
CA GLU A 425 -16.46 -9.04 6.83
C GLU A 425 -17.00 -10.47 6.91
N HIS A 426 -18.20 -10.66 7.46
CA HIS A 426 -18.85 -11.97 7.49
C HIS A 426 -19.18 -12.48 6.08
N GLN A 427 -19.68 -11.61 5.19
CA GLN A 427 -19.94 -11.99 3.79
C GLN A 427 -18.66 -12.43 3.08
N ASN A 428 -17.57 -11.65 3.17
CA ASN A 428 -16.28 -12.05 2.59
C ASN A 428 -15.74 -13.34 3.21
N TYR A 429 -15.92 -13.55 4.52
CA TYR A 429 -15.53 -14.80 5.19
C TYR A 429 -16.26 -16.03 4.62
N LEU A 430 -17.56 -15.94 4.38
CA LEU A 430 -18.34 -17.02 3.76
C LEU A 430 -17.86 -17.32 2.34
N GLN A 431 -17.59 -16.28 1.55
CA GLN A 431 -17.04 -16.44 0.19
C GLN A 431 -15.63 -17.04 0.23
N TYR A 432 -14.76 -16.53 1.11
CA TYR A 432 -13.40 -17.03 1.31
C TYR A 432 -13.38 -18.54 1.58
N ASN A 433 -14.21 -19.00 2.52
CA ASN A 433 -14.30 -20.42 2.86
C ASN A 433 -14.76 -21.28 1.67
N ARG A 434 -15.71 -20.78 0.86
CA ARG A 434 -16.17 -21.47 -0.35
C ARG A 434 -15.03 -21.60 -1.35
N ILE A 435 -14.37 -20.49 -1.67
CA ILE A 435 -13.29 -20.41 -2.66
C ILE A 435 -12.11 -21.31 -2.25
N VAL A 436 -11.69 -21.25 -0.98
CA VAL A 436 -10.58 -22.06 -0.48
C VAL A 436 -10.91 -23.55 -0.50
N LYS A 437 -12.16 -23.92 -0.18
CA LYS A 437 -12.62 -25.31 -0.26
C LYS A 437 -12.62 -25.83 -1.70
N GLU A 438 -13.05 -25.02 -2.66
CA GLU A 438 -13.04 -25.35 -4.09
C GLU A 438 -11.59 -25.45 -4.61
N ALA A 439 -10.74 -24.48 -4.28
CA ALA A 439 -9.32 -24.49 -4.60
C ALA A 439 -8.60 -25.74 -4.07
N SER A 440 -8.88 -26.15 -2.84
CA SER A 440 -8.29 -27.35 -2.23
C SER A 440 -8.72 -28.64 -2.93
N LYS A 441 -9.91 -28.68 -3.54
CA LYS A 441 -10.37 -29.81 -4.34
C LYS A 441 -9.67 -29.87 -5.70
N GLU A 442 -9.47 -28.72 -6.33
CA GLU A 442 -8.86 -28.61 -7.66
C GLU A 442 -7.34 -28.81 -7.63
N TYR A 443 -6.64 -28.15 -6.71
CA TYR A 443 -5.17 -28.14 -6.64
C TYR A 443 -4.59 -29.11 -5.61
N GLY A 444 -5.45 -29.80 -4.85
CA GLY A 444 -5.07 -30.67 -3.74
C GLY A 444 -4.84 -29.92 -2.43
N VAL A 445 -4.70 -30.69 -1.35
CA VAL A 445 -4.46 -30.16 0.00
C VAL A 445 -2.96 -30.12 0.29
N ASN A 446 -2.48 -29.00 0.83
CA ASN A 446 -1.10 -28.86 1.31
C ASN A 446 -1.11 -28.31 2.75
N GLU A 447 -0.64 -29.10 3.71
CA GLU A 447 -0.63 -28.73 5.14
C GLU A 447 0.22 -27.50 5.47
N LYS A 448 1.19 -27.18 4.60
CA LYS A 448 2.02 -25.96 4.71
C LYS A 448 1.24 -24.72 4.28
N CYS A 449 0.22 -24.89 3.45
CA CYS A 449 -0.70 -23.87 2.96
C CYS A 449 -1.91 -23.70 3.90
N ARG A 450 -1.65 -23.26 5.13
CA ARG A 450 -2.71 -23.10 6.13
C ARG A 450 -3.76 -22.08 5.71
N ILE A 451 -5.03 -22.41 5.95
CA ILE A 451 -6.19 -21.54 5.78
C ILE A 451 -6.19 -20.49 6.90
N HIS A 452 -6.71 -19.29 6.61
CA HIS A 452 -6.77 -18.17 7.55
C HIS A 452 -7.83 -18.34 8.63
#